data_AF-A0A4R8W6A6-F1
#
_entry.id   AF-A0A4R8W6A6-F1
#
_cell.length_a   1.000
_cell.length_b   1.000
_cell.length_c   1.000
_cell.angle_alpha   90.00
_cell.angle_beta   90.00
_cell.angle_gamma   90.00
#
_symmetry.space_group_name_H-M   'P 1'
#
loop_
_entity.id
_entity.type
_entity.pdbx_description
1 polymer ?
#
loop_
_entity_poly.entity_id
_entity_poly.type
_entity_poly.pdbx_seq_one_letter_code
_entity_poly.pdbx_strand_id
1 'polypeptide(L)'
;MNAPENDTSRLDDLSRRLTQALQILDLEVDYPLLLGLAAETTRAAGPAGGPISTFLVGYAAGMTSTSGKQAATDAVERAVGVAKQAARKTGDGGIDDGWANTAQ
;
A
#
# COMPACT_ATOMS: atom_id res chain seq x y z
N MET A 1 -18.76 -17.67 17.24
CA MET A 1 -18.03 -17.65 15.95
C MET A 1 -17.30 -16.32 15.89
N ASN A 2 -16.02 -16.28 16.28
CA ASN A 2 -15.23 -15.05 16.50
C ASN A 2 -14.31 -14.75 15.29
N ALA A 3 -14.82 -14.84 14.06
CA ALA A 3 -13.99 -14.84 12.85
C ALA A 3 -13.18 -13.54 12.59
N PRO A 4 -13.74 -12.32 12.70
CA PRO A 4 -13.01 -11.12 12.32
C PRO A 4 -11.88 -10.75 13.32
N GLU A 5 -12.10 -10.96 14.63
CA GLU A 5 -11.09 -10.68 15.66
C GLU A 5 -9.85 -11.59 15.55
N ASN A 6 -10.06 -12.84 15.12
CA ASN A 6 -8.98 -13.80 14.92
C ASN A 6 -8.12 -13.46 13.69
N ASP A 7 -8.72 -12.94 12.62
CA ASP A 7 -7.98 -12.62 11.39
C ASP A 7 -7.11 -11.38 11.56
N THR A 8 -7.61 -10.32 12.21
CA THR A 8 -6.81 -9.14 12.57
C THR A 8 -5.66 -9.51 13.50
N SER A 9 -5.90 -10.32 14.53
CA SER A 9 -4.87 -10.76 15.47
C SER A 9 -3.75 -11.57 14.80
N ARG A 10 -4.08 -12.37 13.78
CA ARG A 10 -3.09 -13.13 12.98
C ARG A 10 -2.28 -12.23 12.06
N LEU A 11 -2.90 -11.25 11.45
CA LEU A 11 -2.22 -10.25 10.62
C LEU A 11 -1.25 -9.41 11.47
N ASP A 12 -1.66 -9.02 12.67
CA ASP A 12 -0.81 -8.30 13.62
C ASP A 12 0.40 -9.13 14.04
N ASP A 13 0.22 -10.41 14.39
CA ASP A 13 1.34 -11.28 14.76
C ASP A 13 2.30 -11.47 13.58
N LEU A 14 1.78 -11.70 12.37
CA LEU A 14 2.59 -11.84 11.17
C LEU A 14 3.38 -10.56 10.87
N SER A 15 2.70 -9.41 10.86
CA SER A 15 3.29 -8.10 10.60
C SER A 15 4.40 -7.79 11.60
N ARG A 16 4.14 -8.00 12.91
CA ARG A 16 5.15 -7.82 13.95
C ARG A 16 6.38 -8.71 13.73
N ARG A 17 6.18 -9.99 13.39
CA ARG A 17 7.29 -10.93 13.11
C ARG A 17 8.09 -10.49 11.89
N LEU A 18 7.43 -10.04 10.82
CA LEU A 18 8.09 -9.57 9.60
C LEU A 18 8.88 -8.29 9.86
N THR A 19 8.29 -7.30 10.53
CA THR A 19 8.95 -6.05 10.93
C THR A 19 10.20 -6.33 11.76
N GLN A 20 10.13 -7.27 12.70
CA GLN A 20 11.27 -7.70 13.49
C GLN A 20 12.34 -8.40 12.64
N ALA A 21 11.96 -9.36 11.80
CA ALA A 21 12.90 -10.13 10.98
C ALA A 21 13.61 -9.28 9.92
N LEU A 22 12.90 -8.29 9.38
CA LEU A 22 13.40 -7.36 8.36
C LEU A 22 14.10 -6.13 8.97
N GLN A 23 14.19 -6.05 10.31
CA GLN A 23 14.76 -4.93 11.04
C GLN A 23 14.16 -3.57 10.66
N ILE A 24 12.86 -3.54 10.38
CA ILE A 24 12.12 -2.32 10.09
C ILE A 24 11.75 -1.70 11.45
N LEU A 25 12.43 -0.63 11.85
CA LEU A 25 12.17 0.02 13.15
C LEU A 25 10.94 0.93 13.06
N ASP A 26 10.01 0.78 14.02
CA ASP A 26 8.87 1.66 14.26
C ASP A 26 7.88 1.88 13.10
N LEU A 27 7.81 0.96 12.12
CA LEU A 27 6.76 1.01 11.09
C LEU A 27 5.41 0.61 11.68
N GLU A 28 4.45 1.52 11.61
CA GLU A 28 3.05 1.23 11.86
C GLU A 28 2.33 1.10 10.52
N VAL A 29 1.69 -0.05 10.30
CA VAL A 29 1.04 -0.37 9.04
C VAL A 29 -0.45 -0.06 9.16
N ASP A 30 -0.94 0.89 8.35
CA ASP A 30 -2.38 1.14 8.20
C ASP A 30 -2.99 0.03 7.31
N TYR A 31 -3.45 -1.06 7.94
CA TYR A 31 -4.08 -2.17 7.21
C TYR A 31 -5.35 -1.75 6.46
N PRO A 32 -6.30 -1.00 7.05
CA PRO A 32 -7.47 -0.53 6.32
C PRO A 32 -7.10 0.19 5.01
N LEU A 33 -6.08 1.06 5.03
CA LEU A 33 -5.61 1.78 3.86
C LEU A 33 -5.05 0.83 2.79
N LEU A 34 -4.14 -0.07 3.17
CA LEU A 34 -3.49 -1.01 2.24
C LEU A 34 -4.47 -2.06 1.69
N LEU A 35 -5.34 -2.61 2.53
CA LEU A 35 -6.37 -3.56 2.11
C LEU A 35 -7.41 -2.89 1.19
N GLY A 36 -7.74 -1.62 1.46
CA GLY A 36 -8.58 -0.82 0.57
C GLY A 36 -7.96 -0.61 -0.80
N LEU A 37 -6.66 -0.28 -0.87
CA LEU A 37 -5.91 -0.20 -2.12
C LEU A 37 -5.88 -1.55 -2.84
N ALA A 38 -5.58 -2.63 -2.12
CA ALA A 38 -5.49 -3.97 -2.69
C ALA A 38 -6.83 -4.40 -3.31
N ALA A 39 -7.93 -4.17 -2.60
CA ALA A 39 -9.28 -4.46 -3.10
C ALA A 39 -9.62 -3.64 -4.34
N GLU A 40 -9.28 -2.34 -4.37
CA GLU A 40 -9.56 -1.47 -5.50
C GLU A 40 -8.77 -1.87 -6.76
N THR A 41 -7.48 -2.13 -6.60
CA THR A 41 -6.59 -2.53 -7.70
C THR A 41 -6.88 -3.95 -8.19
N THR A 42 -7.29 -4.86 -7.31
CA THR A 42 -7.79 -6.18 -7.72
C THR A 42 -9.05 -6.08 -8.59
N ARG A 43 -9.97 -5.14 -8.28
CA ARG A 43 -11.14 -4.91 -9.14
C ARG A 43 -10.75 -4.31 -10.50
N ALA A 44 -9.78 -3.40 -10.52
CA ALA A 44 -9.38 -2.69 -11.74
C ALA A 44 -8.49 -3.52 -12.69
N ALA A 45 -7.58 -4.32 -12.16
CA ALA A 45 -6.53 -5.00 -12.93
C ALA A 45 -6.50 -6.53 -12.74
N GLY A 46 -7.51 -7.09 -12.07
CA GLY A 46 -7.63 -8.53 -11.81
C GLY A 46 -6.86 -9.01 -10.57
N PRO A 47 -6.82 -10.34 -10.30
CA PRO A 47 -6.36 -10.91 -9.03
C PRO A 47 -4.95 -10.47 -8.58
N ALA A 48 -4.06 -10.19 -9.54
CA ALA A 48 -2.69 -9.75 -9.28
C ALA A 48 -2.57 -8.24 -8.94
N GLY A 49 -3.60 -7.43 -9.20
CA GLY A 49 -3.56 -5.97 -9.00
C GLY A 49 -3.31 -5.58 -7.54
N GLY A 50 -3.95 -6.27 -6.61
CA GLY A 50 -3.76 -6.09 -5.17
C GLY A 50 -2.30 -6.23 -4.72
N PRO A 51 -1.69 -7.42 -4.84
CA PRO A 51 -0.32 -7.63 -4.37
C PRO A 51 0.71 -6.73 -5.07
N ILE A 52 0.60 -6.56 -6.39
CA ILE A 52 1.55 -5.72 -7.17
C ILE A 52 1.48 -4.25 -6.72
N SER A 53 0.27 -3.71 -6.57
CA SER A 53 0.10 -2.31 -6.18
C SER A 53 0.60 -2.03 -4.75
N THR A 54 0.31 -2.93 -3.80
CA THR A 54 0.79 -2.78 -2.42
C THR A 54 2.31 -2.85 -2.33
N PHE A 55 2.96 -3.69 -3.15
CA PHE A 55 4.42 -3.73 -3.25
C PHE A 55 4.99 -2.40 -3.76
N LEU A 56 4.44 -1.88 -4.86
CA LEU A 56 4.93 -0.62 -5.47
C LEU A 56 4.76 0.58 -4.52
N VAL A 57 3.64 0.64 -3.79
CA VAL A 57 3.42 1.67 -2.75
C VAL A 57 4.46 1.58 -1.65
N GLY A 58 4.71 0.39 -1.11
CA GLY A 58 5.74 0.18 -0.09
C GLY A 58 7.13 0.55 -0.58
N TYR A 59 7.46 0.19 -1.82
CA TYR A 59 8.72 0.55 -2.45
C TYR A 59 8.88 2.07 -2.62
N ALA A 60 7.85 2.76 -3.14
CA ALA A 60 7.87 4.22 -3.32
C ALA A 60 7.98 4.97 -1.98
N ALA A 61 7.28 4.51 -0.94
CA ALA A 61 7.38 5.07 0.40
C ALA A 61 8.79 4.90 0.99
N GLY A 62 9.42 3.73 0.78
CA GLY A 62 10.79 3.48 1.20
C GLY A 62 11.82 4.36 0.48
N MET A 63 11.57 4.72 -0.79
CA MET A 63 12.45 5.58 -1.57
C MET A 63 12.36 7.07 -1.19
N THR A 64 11.28 7.50 -0.56
CA THR A 64 11.01 8.92 -0.25
C THR A 64 11.34 9.30 1.20
N SER A 65 11.62 8.34 2.07
CA SER A 65 11.76 8.61 3.51
C SER A 65 13.04 9.39 3.83
N THR A 66 12.86 10.67 4.18
CA THR A 66 13.68 11.36 5.18
C THR A 66 13.34 10.81 6.58
N SER A 67 14.28 10.89 7.52
CA SER A 67 14.24 10.16 8.79
C SER A 67 12.99 10.44 9.65
N GLY A 68 12.25 9.40 10.04
CA GLY A 68 11.20 9.47 11.09
C GLY A 68 9.90 8.71 10.76
N LYS A 69 9.22 8.17 11.80
CA LYS A 69 7.98 7.37 11.67
C LYS A 69 6.84 8.10 10.95
N GLN A 70 6.66 9.38 11.26
CA GLN A 70 5.60 10.21 10.65
C GLN A 70 5.86 10.43 9.15
N ALA A 71 7.13 10.61 8.75
CA ALA A 71 7.50 10.76 7.35
C ALA A 71 7.21 9.48 6.54
N ALA A 72 7.48 8.30 7.12
CA ALA A 72 7.16 7.03 6.48
C ALA A 72 5.65 6.82 6.30
N THR A 73 4.84 7.20 7.29
CA THR A 73 3.38 7.11 7.23
C THR A 73 2.82 8.02 6.14
N ASP A 74 3.22 9.29 6.14
CA ASP A 74 2.80 10.25 5.11
C ASP A 74 3.23 9.82 3.70
N ALA A 75 4.42 9.21 3.58
CA ALA A 75 4.92 8.69 2.31
C ALA A 75 4.05 7.55 1.78
N VAL A 76 3.63 6.63 2.64
CA VAL A 76 2.68 5.55 2.28
C VAL A 76 1.34 6.14 1.86
N GLU A 77 0.77 7.08 2.62
CA GLU A 77 -0.52 7.70 2.26
C GLU A 77 -0.49 8.37 0.89
N ARG A 78 0.57 9.16 0.61
CA ARG A 78 0.77 9.79 -0.69
C ARG A 78 0.86 8.76 -1.81
N ALA A 79 1.67 7.71 -1.63
CA ALA A 79 1.85 6.65 -2.61
C ALA A 79 0.54 5.87 -2.86
N VAL A 80 -0.26 5.59 -1.82
CA VAL A 80 -1.59 4.98 -1.96
C VAL A 80 -2.54 5.88 -2.74
N GLY A 81 -2.55 7.19 -2.47
CA GLY A 81 -3.37 8.16 -3.19
C GLY A 81 -3.08 8.17 -4.69
N VAL A 82 -1.79 8.12 -5.05
CA VAL A 82 -1.33 8.02 -6.43
C VAL A 82 -1.75 6.67 -7.06
N ALA A 83 -1.53 5.55 -6.37
CA ALA A 83 -1.88 4.22 -6.88
C ALA A 83 -3.41 4.04 -7.10
N LYS A 84 -4.25 4.57 -6.20
CA LYS A 84 -5.72 4.55 -6.37
C LYS A 84 -6.16 5.37 -7.58
N GLN A 85 -5.54 6.53 -7.82
CA GLN A 85 -5.83 7.33 -9.01
C GLN A 85 -5.49 6.57 -10.30
N ALA A 86 -4.35 5.87 -10.33
CA ALA A 86 -3.97 5.02 -11.45
C ALA A 86 -4.99 3.88 -11.67
N ALA A 87 -5.38 3.18 -10.60
CA ALA A 87 -6.35 2.08 -10.65
C ALA A 87 -7.72 2.50 -11.22
N ARG A 88 -8.23 3.67 -10.81
CA ARG A 88 -9.49 4.22 -11.34
C ARG A 88 -9.45 4.44 -12.85
N LYS A 89 -8.31 4.93 -13.38
CA LYS A 89 -8.12 5.15 -14.82
C LYS A 89 -7.97 3.85 -15.60
N THR A 90 -7.42 2.80 -14.99
CA THR A 90 -7.35 1.46 -15.61
C THR A 90 -8.73 0.86 -15.87
N GLY A 91 -9.71 1.11 -14.99
CA GLY A 91 -11.09 0.66 -15.18
C GLY A 91 -11.88 1.42 -16.26
N ASP A 92 -11.40 2.59 -16.71
CA ASP A 92 -12.11 3.52 -17.60
C ASP A 92 -11.55 3.58 -19.04
N GLY A 93 -10.61 2.69 -19.39
CA GLY A 93 -10.20 2.52 -20.80
C GLY A 93 -8.90 3.19 -21.26
N GLY A 94 -7.88 3.29 -20.40
CA GLY A 94 -6.49 3.39 -20.84
C GLY A 94 -5.78 4.72 -20.61
N ILE A 95 -4.45 4.63 -20.57
CA ILE A 95 -3.50 5.59 -19.98
C ILE A 95 -3.24 6.75 -20.95
N ASP A 96 -3.59 7.98 -20.58
CA ASP A 96 -3.03 9.19 -21.20
C ASP A 96 -1.56 9.36 -20.75
N ASP A 97 -0.66 9.49 -21.72
CA ASP A 97 0.81 9.58 -21.64
C ASP A 97 1.38 10.76 -20.80
N GLY A 98 0.59 11.40 -19.94
CA GLY A 98 0.96 12.62 -19.21
C GLY A 98 1.60 12.43 -17.82
N TRP A 99 1.79 11.19 -17.34
CA TRP A 99 2.09 10.92 -15.92
C TRP A 99 3.53 11.22 -15.46
N ALA A 100 4.53 11.16 -16.35
CA ALA A 100 5.95 11.13 -15.96
C ALA A 100 6.42 12.36 -15.14
N ASN A 101 5.63 13.43 -15.05
CA ASN A 101 5.97 14.69 -14.39
C ASN A 101 5.21 15.01 -13.08
N THR A 102 4.45 14.08 -12.49
CA THR A 102 3.67 14.37 -11.25
C THR A 102 4.31 13.89 -9.95
N ALA A 103 5.54 13.37 -10.01
CA ALA A 103 6.26 12.83 -8.85
C ALA A 103 7.48 13.66 -8.41
N GLN A 104 7.53 14.96 -8.77
CA GLN A 104 8.57 15.88 -8.29
C GLN A 104 7.99 16.91 -7.32
#